data_AF-A0A662KSG2-F1
#
_entry.id   AF-A0A662KSG2-F1
#
_cell.length_a   1.000
_cell.length_b   1.000
_cell.length_c   1.000
_cell.angle_alpha   90.00
_cell.angle_beta   90.00
_cell.angle_gamma   90.00
#
_symmetry.space_group_name_H-M   'P 1'
#
loop_
_entity.id
_entity.type
_entity.pdbx_description
1 polymer ?
#
loop_
_entity_poly.entity_id
_entity_poly.type
_entity_poly.pdbx_seq_one_letter_code
_entity_poly.pdbx_strand_id
1 'polypeptide(L)'
;MCKYLARLIQKQPWLFVSIILIITIGFSTLLPSLEMKTDMKDFMPDDELVKANMRIIDYFGGSQQIMFLYIERQQAESVITPDALRELYYVQKNLDSVNGINSSVSIVTLIEPVCWMEYGRSFENCTNGQIMDAMEDILSEQKTNVSILVSDDSNEAIDYVRYPRISKGRSADALDVKNGYIFYNDTDILFTIQVYDLSSFKSRIKPPLPFINAVEWYIGFNNLIMPISDFNVRYEIAARVEPKYPLWEIGKKTIPNLKSLYDLIRSRELFDSYKASAYLWMELPKQNISYPMPLHNANVTFDTSTNSISIKVPREELGRFGIAPQFDSFALPAKLGNFTVGTRYYATPILKLPWNRIEVNTSFLIKTIESMQNKTIMSKVFDYLIKHFLHINFESYEMPSNFSIPLPDTVSMMDIKARWNGIDISNEKSSSTLFIRPFFFKDLKTNILGFLSKDYNTNKKPGATIIIIQ
;
A
#
# COMPACT_ATOMS: atom_id res chain seq x y z
N MET A 1 23.69 19.69 98.27
CA MET A 1 24.04 18.75 97.19
C MET A 1 24.98 19.38 96.15
N CYS A 2 24.58 20.46 95.46
CA CYS A 2 25.41 21.09 94.41
C CYS A 2 26.79 21.62 94.88
N LYS A 3 26.88 22.19 96.11
CA LYS A 3 28.17 22.65 96.69
C LYS A 3 29.16 21.51 96.97
N TYR A 4 28.67 20.29 97.20
CA TYR A 4 29.50 19.12 97.47
C TYR A 4 30.04 18.53 96.17
N LEU A 5 29.19 18.45 95.14
CA LEU A 5 29.55 18.03 93.79
C LEU A 5 30.60 18.97 93.16
N ALA A 6 30.41 20.28 93.32
CA ALA A 6 31.37 21.29 92.84
C ALA A 6 32.76 21.16 93.50
N ARG A 7 32.81 20.91 94.82
CA ARG A 7 34.08 20.65 95.53
C ARG A 7 34.77 19.36 95.06
N LEU A 8 33.99 18.35 94.65
CA LEU A 8 34.50 17.07 94.14
C LEU A 8 35.10 17.22 92.73
N ILE A 9 34.42 17.97 91.86
CA ILE A 9 34.90 18.36 90.53
C ILE A 9 36.17 19.21 90.63
N GLN A 10 36.24 20.14 91.60
CA GLN A 10 37.39 21.01 91.81
C GLN A 10 38.62 20.26 92.34
N LYS A 11 38.44 19.16 93.09
CA LYS A 11 39.53 18.35 93.64
C LYS A 11 40.14 17.38 92.62
N GLN A 12 39.37 16.90 91.65
CA GLN A 12 39.84 15.95 90.62
C GLN A 12 39.28 16.29 89.22
N PRO A 13 39.63 17.47 88.65
CA PRO A 13 39.05 17.95 87.40
C PRO A 13 39.30 17.01 86.20
N TRP A 14 40.49 16.41 86.11
CA TRP A 14 40.86 15.49 85.03
C TRP A 14 40.03 14.21 84.98
N LEU A 15 39.53 13.75 86.13
CA LEU A 15 38.67 12.56 86.22
C LEU A 15 37.31 12.86 85.58
N PHE A 16 36.72 14.01 85.90
CA PHE A 16 35.44 14.44 85.32
C PHE A 16 35.56 14.77 83.82
N VAL A 17 36.64 15.42 83.40
CA VAL A 17 36.92 15.66 81.98
C VAL A 17 37.07 14.34 81.22
N SER A 18 37.78 13.36 81.77
CA SER A 18 37.91 12.03 81.15
C SER A 18 36.57 11.29 81.08
N ILE A 19 35.74 11.36 82.12
CA ILE A 19 34.40 10.76 82.10
C ILE A 19 33.53 11.40 81.02
N ILE A 20 33.49 12.74 80.94
CA ILE A 20 32.73 13.44 79.90
C ILE A 20 33.28 13.10 78.52
N LEU A 21 34.60 13.04 78.35
CA LEU A 21 35.24 12.65 77.09
C LEU A 21 34.84 11.23 76.68
N ILE A 22 34.86 10.27 77.60
CA ILE A 22 34.47 8.88 77.34
C ILE A 22 32.98 8.80 76.97
N ILE A 23 32.11 9.54 77.67
CA ILE A 23 30.68 9.60 77.34
C ILE A 23 30.48 10.20 75.94
N THR A 24 31.17 11.30 75.62
CA THR A 24 31.10 11.95 74.30
C THR A 24 31.62 11.02 73.20
N ILE A 25 32.73 10.31 73.42
CA ILE A 25 33.26 9.32 72.47
C ILE A 25 32.26 8.16 72.30
N GLY A 26 31.65 7.68 73.38
CA GLY A 26 30.64 6.62 73.33
C GLY A 26 29.38 7.02 72.55
N PHE A 27 28.95 8.28 72.63
CA PHE A 27 27.89 8.79 71.75
C PHE A 27 28.38 9.02 70.31
N SER A 28 29.63 9.46 70.13
CA SER A 28 30.23 9.66 68.81
C SER A 28 30.34 8.34 68.02
N THR A 29 30.57 7.21 68.69
CA THR A 29 30.57 5.88 68.04
C THR A 29 29.20 5.47 67.48
N LEU A 30 28.12 6.16 67.82
CA LEU A 30 26.78 5.96 67.26
C LEU A 30 26.50 6.87 66.04
N LEU A 31 27.38 7.82 65.71
CA LEU A 31 27.23 8.65 64.51
C LEU A 31 27.25 7.84 63.19
N PRO A 32 28.06 6.78 63.03
CA PRO A 32 28.04 5.94 61.83
C PRO A 32 26.71 5.18 61.63
N SER A 33 25.91 4.97 62.68
CA SER A 33 24.59 4.33 62.58
C SER A 33 23.46 5.30 62.27
N LEU A 34 23.76 6.57 62.00
CA LEU A 34 22.76 7.56 61.64
C LEU A 34 22.30 7.34 60.19
N GLU A 35 21.08 6.82 60.01
CA GLU A 35 20.45 6.73 58.70
C GLU A 35 19.76 8.06 58.36
N MET A 36 20.22 8.73 57.31
CA MET A 36 19.52 9.89 56.77
C MET A 36 18.41 9.42 55.83
N LYS A 37 17.17 9.61 56.26
CA LYS A 37 16.01 9.42 55.39
C LYS A 37 15.94 10.58 54.40
N THR A 38 16.01 10.28 53.11
CA THR A 38 15.96 11.27 52.02
C THR A 38 14.75 11.11 51.12
N ASP A 39 14.01 10.00 51.24
CA ASP A 39 12.81 9.78 50.46
C ASP A 39 11.67 10.65 50.98
N MET A 40 10.95 11.29 50.05
CA MET A 40 9.80 12.14 50.41
C MET A 40 8.73 11.37 51.21
N LYS A 41 8.61 10.05 50.97
CA LYS A 41 7.70 9.14 51.70
C LYS A 41 7.93 9.14 53.21
N ASP A 42 9.19 9.31 53.64
CA ASP A 42 9.58 9.25 55.04
C ASP A 42 9.24 10.55 55.81
N PHE A 43 8.90 11.61 55.08
CA PHE A 43 8.44 12.88 55.62
C PHE A 43 6.91 13.02 55.57
N MET A 44 6.19 12.04 54.99
CA MET A 44 4.74 12.07 54.93
C MET A 44 4.12 11.69 56.28
N PRO A 45 2.99 12.31 56.67
CA PRO A 45 2.29 11.96 57.91
C PRO A 45 1.73 10.53 57.83
N ASP A 46 1.67 9.86 58.99
CA ASP A 46 1.13 8.49 59.11
C ASP A 46 -0.41 8.48 59.12
N ASP A 47 -1.04 8.93 58.03
CA ASP A 47 -2.50 8.98 57.88
C ASP A 47 -3.05 7.98 56.85
N GLU A 48 -4.37 7.76 56.87
CA GLU A 48 -5.04 6.78 56.01
C GLU A 48 -4.97 7.16 54.52
N LEU A 49 -4.92 8.46 54.19
CA LEU A 49 -4.88 8.96 52.82
C LEU A 49 -3.50 8.72 52.20
N VAL A 50 -2.42 8.96 52.95
CA VAL A 50 -1.05 8.61 52.56
C VAL A 50 -0.92 7.10 52.38
N LYS A 51 -1.45 6.29 53.31
CA LYS A 51 -1.46 4.81 53.19
C LYS A 51 -2.25 4.31 51.99
N ALA A 52 -3.35 4.98 51.63
CA ALA A 52 -4.11 4.66 50.44
C ALA A 52 -3.32 4.99 49.17
N ASN A 53 -2.66 6.14 49.13
CA ASN A 53 -1.81 6.55 48.00
C ASN A 53 -0.60 5.63 47.81
N MET A 54 0.06 5.21 48.90
CA MET A 54 1.15 4.24 48.85
C MET A 54 0.68 2.87 48.36
N ARG A 55 -0.52 2.42 48.75
CA ARG A 55 -1.13 1.19 48.20
C ARG A 55 -1.40 1.29 46.70
N ILE A 56 -1.79 2.46 46.20
CA ILE A 56 -1.95 2.68 44.74
C ILE A 56 -0.60 2.51 44.04
N ILE A 57 0.46 3.11 44.58
CA ILE A 57 1.82 2.98 44.05
C ILE A 57 2.31 1.53 44.09
N ASP A 58 2.04 0.79 45.17
CA ASP A 58 2.47 -0.60 45.31
C ASP A 58 1.70 -1.55 44.38
N TYR A 59 0.40 -1.36 44.22
CA TYR A 59 -0.44 -2.24 43.39
C TYR A 59 -0.35 -1.93 41.90
N PHE A 60 -0.24 -0.64 41.53
CA PHE A 60 -0.30 -0.21 40.13
C PHE A 60 1.04 0.33 39.60
N GLY A 61 2.07 0.41 40.45
CA GLY A 61 3.36 1.03 40.13
C GLY A 61 3.38 2.53 40.47
N GLY A 62 4.57 3.06 40.70
CA GLY A 62 4.79 4.50 40.89
C GLY A 62 4.53 5.29 39.61
N SER A 63 4.33 6.61 39.74
CA SER A 63 4.26 7.50 38.58
C SER A 63 5.57 7.39 37.79
N GLN A 64 5.51 6.90 36.55
CA GLN A 64 6.61 7.05 35.61
C GLN A 64 6.91 8.54 35.49
N GLN A 65 8.16 8.94 35.74
CA GLN A 65 8.57 10.34 35.60
C GLN A 65 8.71 10.64 34.10
N ILE A 66 7.64 11.15 33.50
CA ILE A 66 7.68 11.60 32.12
C ILE A 66 8.42 12.93 32.08
N MET A 67 9.53 12.99 31.35
CA MET A 67 10.24 14.24 31.08
C MET A 67 9.95 14.72 29.66
N PHE A 68 9.70 16.01 29.50
CA PHE A 68 9.54 16.65 28.20
C PHE A 68 10.77 17.50 27.90
N LEU A 69 11.53 17.12 26.87
CA LEU A 69 12.56 17.97 26.32
C LEU A 69 11.96 18.86 25.25
N TYR A 70 12.12 20.18 25.41
CA TYR A 70 11.69 21.16 24.42
C TYR A 70 12.89 21.54 23.54
N ILE A 71 12.73 21.38 22.23
CA ILE A 71 13.79 21.54 21.24
C ILE A 71 13.41 22.66 20.28
N GLU A 72 14.26 23.68 20.20
CA GLU A 72 14.08 24.81 19.30
C GLU A 72 15.12 24.79 18.18
N ARG A 73 14.69 25.18 16.98
CA ARG A 73 15.60 25.39 15.85
C ARG A 73 16.53 26.56 16.15
N GLN A 74 17.82 26.38 15.85
CA GLN A 74 18.79 27.48 15.88
C GLN A 74 19.11 27.96 14.46
N GLN A 75 19.73 27.11 13.65
CA GLN A 75 20.18 27.44 12.28
C GLN A 75 19.20 26.96 11.20
N ALA A 76 18.48 25.86 11.46
CA ALA A 76 17.52 25.32 10.52
C ALA A 76 16.32 26.27 10.33
N GLU A 77 15.74 26.24 9.13
CA GLU A 77 14.54 27.01 8.83
C GLU A 77 13.32 26.50 9.62
N SER A 78 13.27 25.20 9.91
CA SER A 78 12.17 24.51 10.57
C SER A 78 12.67 23.25 11.27
N VAL A 79 11.99 22.79 12.32
CA VAL A 79 12.32 21.51 12.99
C VAL A 79 11.93 20.26 12.20
N ILE A 80 11.15 20.43 11.11
CA ILE A 80 10.73 19.33 10.22
C ILE A 80 11.56 19.25 8.93
N THR A 81 12.69 19.94 8.84
CA THR A 81 13.62 19.74 7.72
C THR A 81 14.37 18.41 7.88
N PRO A 82 14.87 17.80 6.78
CA PRO A 82 15.53 16.49 6.87
C PRO A 82 16.74 16.50 7.80
N ASP A 83 17.54 17.56 7.75
CA ASP A 83 18.74 17.68 8.60
C ASP A 83 18.35 17.82 10.08
N ALA A 84 17.34 18.64 10.39
CA ALA A 84 16.84 18.79 11.76
C ALA A 84 16.22 17.49 12.30
N LEU A 85 15.48 16.75 11.47
CA LEU A 85 14.91 15.45 11.85
C LEU A 85 16.00 14.39 12.07
N ARG A 86 17.11 14.44 11.33
CA ARG A 86 18.27 13.57 11.58
C ARG A 86 19.00 13.90 12.88
N GLU A 87 19.18 15.18 13.18
CA GLU A 87 19.72 15.60 14.47
C GLU A 87 18.79 15.17 15.61
N LEU A 88 17.47 15.31 15.43
CA LEU A 88 16.47 14.87 16.39
C LEU A 88 16.55 13.35 16.62
N TYR A 89 16.67 12.56 15.55
CA TYR A 89 16.88 11.11 15.63
C TYR A 89 18.18 10.75 16.36
N TYR A 90 19.27 11.47 16.08
CA TYR A 90 20.55 11.28 16.76
C TYR A 90 20.44 11.56 18.27
N VAL A 91 19.79 12.67 18.65
CA VAL A 91 19.52 12.99 20.05
C VAL A 91 18.68 11.91 20.72
N GLN A 92 17.59 11.47 20.07
CA GLN A 92 16.72 10.41 20.57
C GLN A 92 17.50 9.11 20.81
N LYS A 93 18.27 8.64 19.83
CA LYS A 93 19.09 7.42 19.93
C LYS A 93 20.12 7.48 21.06
N ASN A 94 20.70 8.66 21.29
CA ASN A 94 21.62 8.86 22.41
C ASN A 94 20.89 8.86 23.76
N LEU A 95 19.70 9.46 23.85
CA LEU A 95 18.89 9.42 25.07
C LEU A 95 18.49 7.98 25.42
N ASP A 96 18.07 7.19 24.43
CA ASP A 96 17.72 5.77 24.61
C ASP A 96 18.91 4.91 25.07
N SER A 97 20.16 5.40 24.93
CA SER A 97 21.37 4.70 25.40
C SER A 97 21.76 5.04 26.84
N VAL A 98 21.12 6.03 27.47
CA VAL A 98 21.44 6.46 28.84
C VAL A 98 20.79 5.51 29.85
N ASN A 99 21.61 4.96 30.76
CA ASN A 99 21.11 4.13 31.86
C ASN A 99 20.08 4.89 32.71
N GLY A 100 18.87 4.32 32.83
CA GLY A 100 17.76 4.91 33.57
C GLY A 100 16.69 5.58 32.70
N ILE A 101 16.91 5.69 31.39
CA ILE A 101 15.88 6.04 30.40
C ILE A 101 15.36 4.72 29.80
N ASN A 102 14.05 4.49 29.87
CA ASN A 102 13.44 3.29 29.29
C ASN A 102 13.18 3.49 27.79
N SER A 103 12.66 4.65 27.40
CA SER A 103 12.44 4.98 26.00
C SER A 103 12.24 6.49 25.79
N SER A 104 12.50 6.94 24.57
CA SER A 104 12.16 8.29 24.12
C SER A 104 11.33 8.28 22.85
N VAL A 105 10.39 9.22 22.76
CA VAL A 105 9.45 9.36 21.65
C VAL A 105 9.55 10.77 21.10
N SER A 106 9.75 10.88 19.79
CA SER A 106 9.73 12.14 19.05
C SER A 106 8.92 12.01 17.76
N ILE A 107 8.88 13.08 16.96
CA ILE A 107 8.31 13.05 15.62
C ILE A 107 8.95 11.98 14.75
N VAL A 108 10.25 11.70 14.93
CA VAL A 108 10.95 10.68 14.14
C VAL A 108 10.36 9.29 14.38
N THR A 109 10.00 8.97 15.62
CA THR A 109 9.31 7.71 15.98
C THR A 109 7.99 7.55 15.21
N LEU A 110 7.32 8.65 14.86
CA LEU A 110 6.07 8.63 14.11
C LEU A 110 6.28 8.54 12.58
N ILE A 111 7.41 9.01 12.08
CA ILE A 111 7.78 8.94 10.65
C ILE A 111 8.39 7.58 10.28
N GLU A 112 9.13 6.96 11.21
CA GLU A 112 9.84 5.69 11.01
C GLU A 112 8.97 4.58 10.38
N PRO A 113 7.73 4.30 10.84
CA PRO A 113 6.89 3.30 10.19
C PRO A 113 6.56 3.63 8.73
N VAL A 114 6.37 4.91 8.39
CA VAL A 114 6.07 5.36 7.03
C VAL A 114 7.27 5.16 6.12
N CYS A 115 8.48 5.46 6.60
CA CYS A 115 9.71 5.12 5.89
C CYS A 115 9.82 3.62 5.55
N TRP A 116 9.47 2.76 6.50
CA TRP A 116 9.45 1.31 6.28
C TRP A 116 8.41 0.89 5.26
N MET A 117 7.18 1.41 5.38
CA MET A 117 6.09 1.05 4.47
C MET A 117 6.34 1.51 3.04
N GLU A 118 6.87 2.72 2.86
CA GLU A 118 7.04 3.31 1.53
C GLU A 118 8.33 2.89 0.83
N TYR A 119 9.42 2.75 1.60
CA TYR A 119 10.76 2.57 1.05
C TYR A 119 11.48 1.31 1.54
N GLY A 120 10.87 0.54 2.46
CA GLY A 120 11.47 -0.69 2.99
C GLY A 120 12.73 -0.45 3.81
N ARG A 121 12.88 0.75 4.39
CA ARG A 121 14.08 1.20 5.09
C ARG A 121 13.72 1.89 6.40
N SER A 122 14.61 1.77 7.37
CA SER A 122 14.56 2.58 8.59
C SER A 122 14.74 4.07 8.27
N PHE A 123 14.34 4.92 9.21
CA PHE A 123 14.49 6.38 9.08
C PHE A 123 15.95 6.78 8.83
N GLU A 124 16.89 6.14 9.55
CA GLU A 124 18.35 6.37 9.42
C GLU A 124 18.84 6.21 7.97
N ASN A 125 18.29 5.23 7.25
CA ASN A 125 18.71 4.83 5.89
C ASN A 125 17.89 5.46 4.76
N CYS A 126 16.84 6.22 5.08
CA CYS A 126 16.09 6.97 4.07
C CYS A 126 16.91 8.15 3.56
N THR A 127 16.71 8.58 2.32
CA THR A 127 17.32 9.81 1.79
C THR A 127 16.56 11.04 2.28
N ASN A 128 17.17 12.22 2.17
CA ASN A 128 16.49 13.47 2.57
C ASN A 128 15.19 13.71 1.77
N GLY A 129 15.15 13.30 0.50
CA GLY A 129 13.92 13.34 -0.31
C GLY A 129 12.84 12.40 0.24
N GLN A 130 13.21 11.16 0.56
CA GLN A 130 12.29 10.16 1.12
C GLN A 130 11.70 10.58 2.49
N ILE A 131 12.51 11.24 3.32
CA ILE A 131 12.04 11.80 4.60
C ILE A 131 10.99 12.90 4.36
N MET A 132 11.24 13.78 3.38
CA MET A 132 10.29 14.84 3.03
C MET A 132 9.01 14.28 2.44
N ASP A 133 9.11 13.33 1.51
CA ASP A 133 7.96 12.66 0.89
C ASP A 133 7.08 12.01 1.98
N ALA A 134 7.67 11.20 2.88
CA ALA A 134 6.95 10.57 3.98
C ALA A 134 6.27 11.59 4.89
N MET A 135 6.96 12.70 5.20
CA MET A 135 6.40 13.77 6.02
C MET A 135 5.24 14.50 5.32
N GLU A 136 5.38 14.75 4.02
CA GLU A 136 4.35 15.35 3.18
C GLU A 136 3.13 14.42 3.07
N ASP A 137 3.32 13.11 2.87
CA ASP A 137 2.23 12.13 2.78
C ASP A 137 1.41 12.04 4.08
N ILE A 138 2.06 12.22 5.24
CA ILE A 138 1.37 12.28 6.53
C ILE A 138 0.60 13.60 6.69
N LEU A 139 1.27 14.73 6.46
CA LEU A 139 0.76 16.06 6.84
C LEU A 139 -0.17 16.71 5.82
N SER A 140 0.02 16.46 4.52
CA SER A 140 -0.73 17.09 3.45
C SER A 140 -2.22 16.67 3.44
N GLU A 141 -3.04 17.53 2.84
CA GLU A 141 -4.42 17.18 2.47
C GLU A 141 -4.38 16.52 1.09
N GLN A 142 -4.71 15.23 1.07
CA GLN A 142 -4.57 14.42 -0.13
C GLN A 142 -5.85 14.48 -0.96
N LYS A 143 -5.68 14.50 -2.28
CA LYS A 143 -6.79 14.47 -3.23
C LYS A 143 -7.38 13.06 -3.26
N THR A 144 -8.70 12.97 -3.20
CA THR A 144 -9.42 11.70 -3.38
C THR A 144 -9.75 11.42 -4.84
N ASN A 145 -9.56 12.42 -5.72
CA ASN A 145 -9.74 12.31 -7.15
C ASN A 145 -8.52 12.81 -7.92
N VAL A 146 -8.33 12.25 -9.12
CA VAL A 146 -7.28 12.66 -10.03
C VAL A 146 -7.77 12.50 -11.48
N SER A 147 -7.41 13.45 -12.34
CA SER A 147 -7.50 13.26 -13.79
C SER A 147 -6.21 12.62 -14.30
N ILE A 148 -6.35 11.69 -15.23
CA ILE A 148 -5.24 10.94 -15.82
C ILE A 148 -4.49 11.86 -16.78
N LEU A 149 -5.19 12.50 -17.71
CA LEU A 149 -4.58 13.43 -18.65
C LEU A 149 -4.69 14.87 -18.13
N VAL A 150 -3.68 15.68 -18.48
CA VAL A 150 -3.67 17.11 -18.17
C VAL A 150 -4.64 17.85 -19.07
N SER A 151 -4.68 17.46 -20.34
CA SER A 151 -5.66 17.90 -21.32
C SER A 151 -6.35 16.71 -21.98
N ASP A 152 -7.54 16.93 -22.53
CA ASP A 152 -8.27 15.87 -23.23
C ASP A 152 -7.51 15.46 -24.51
N ASP A 153 -7.46 14.16 -24.77
CA ASP A 153 -6.86 13.62 -25.99
C ASP A 153 -7.73 13.94 -27.20
N SER A 154 -7.11 14.08 -28.37
CA SER A 154 -7.82 14.49 -29.59
C SER A 154 -8.57 13.33 -30.23
N ASN A 155 -9.80 13.55 -30.68
CA ASN A 155 -10.54 12.54 -31.45
C ASN A 155 -9.83 12.21 -32.77
N GLU A 156 -9.40 10.96 -32.94
CA GLU A 156 -8.76 10.51 -34.18
C GLU A 156 -9.73 10.45 -35.36
N ALA A 157 -9.19 10.58 -36.57
CA ALA A 157 -9.98 10.46 -37.80
C ALA A 157 -10.12 9.01 -38.29
N ILE A 158 -9.23 8.11 -37.83
CA ILE A 158 -9.15 6.70 -38.25
C ILE A 158 -8.59 5.84 -37.11
N ASP A 159 -9.43 5.00 -36.54
CA ASP A 159 -9.04 4.21 -35.35
C ASP A 159 -8.88 2.73 -35.74
N TYR A 160 -9.59 2.31 -36.79
CA TYR A 160 -9.57 0.92 -37.23
C TYR A 160 -9.45 0.77 -38.74
N VAL A 161 -8.37 0.09 -39.17
CA VAL A 161 -8.20 -0.34 -40.56
C VAL A 161 -8.30 -1.86 -40.67
N ARG A 162 -9.46 -2.36 -41.12
CA ARG A 162 -9.71 -3.81 -41.27
C ARG A 162 -8.72 -4.51 -42.19
N TYR A 163 -8.46 -3.87 -43.34
CA TYR A 163 -7.57 -4.35 -44.40
C TYR A 163 -6.68 -3.18 -44.83
N PRO A 164 -5.47 -3.05 -44.26
CA PRO A 164 -4.57 -1.92 -44.52
C PRO A 164 -4.28 -1.65 -45.99
N ARG A 165 -4.41 -2.67 -46.84
CA ARG A 165 -4.17 -2.60 -48.28
C ARG A 165 -5.41 -2.31 -49.13
N ILE A 166 -6.62 -2.35 -48.57
CA ILE A 166 -7.89 -2.36 -49.34
C ILE A 166 -8.95 -1.40 -48.77
N SER A 167 -8.87 -1.02 -47.49
CA SER A 167 -9.88 -0.20 -46.81
C SER A 167 -9.30 1.14 -46.34
N LYS A 168 -10.08 2.21 -46.47
CA LYS A 168 -9.72 3.58 -46.05
C LYS A 168 -9.75 3.81 -44.52
N GLY A 169 -9.92 2.75 -43.73
CA GLY A 169 -10.11 2.88 -42.27
C GLY A 169 -11.51 3.36 -41.89
N ARG A 170 -11.84 3.26 -40.61
CA ARG A 170 -13.08 3.76 -40.01
C ARG A 170 -12.75 4.39 -38.66
N SER A 171 -13.41 5.49 -38.34
CA SER A 171 -13.50 5.96 -36.95
C SER A 171 -14.66 5.24 -36.23
N ALA A 172 -14.53 5.16 -34.91
CA ALA A 172 -15.42 4.58 -33.96
C ALA A 172 -15.18 5.30 -32.62
N ASP A 173 -15.73 6.51 -32.51
CA ASP A 173 -15.67 7.45 -31.36
C ASP A 173 -15.95 6.82 -29.97
N ALA A 174 -16.53 5.62 -29.92
CA ALA A 174 -16.68 4.81 -28.71
C ALA A 174 -15.36 4.18 -28.21
N LEU A 175 -14.34 4.14 -29.06
CA LEU A 175 -13.02 3.55 -28.84
C LEU A 175 -11.94 4.60 -28.65
N ASP A 176 -12.22 5.85 -29.01
CA ASP A 176 -11.28 6.96 -28.87
C ASP A 176 -11.43 7.53 -27.46
N VAL A 177 -10.34 7.48 -26.72
CA VAL A 177 -10.33 7.93 -25.33
C VAL A 177 -10.19 9.44 -25.33
N LYS A 178 -11.05 10.09 -24.55
CA LYS A 178 -10.96 11.52 -24.30
C LYS A 178 -10.12 11.83 -23.06
N ASN A 179 -10.42 11.18 -21.94
CA ASN A 179 -9.69 11.36 -20.68
C ASN A 179 -10.00 10.18 -19.74
N GLY A 180 -9.34 10.14 -18.59
CA GLY A 180 -9.72 9.24 -17.52
C GLY A 180 -9.63 9.90 -16.15
N TYR A 181 -10.37 9.36 -15.20
CA TYR A 181 -10.47 9.85 -13.84
C TYR A 181 -10.41 8.68 -12.87
N ILE A 182 -9.74 8.87 -11.75
CA ILE A 182 -9.74 7.91 -10.66
C ILE A 182 -10.25 8.64 -9.44
N PHE A 183 -11.24 8.05 -8.79
CA PHE A 183 -11.75 8.49 -7.51
C PHE A 183 -11.68 7.31 -6.53
N TYR A 184 -11.26 7.56 -5.30
CA TYR A 184 -11.35 6.54 -4.26
C TYR A 184 -12.08 7.07 -3.03
N ASN A 185 -12.75 6.15 -2.36
CA ASN A 185 -13.32 6.36 -1.03
C ASN A 185 -12.85 5.24 -0.09
N ASP A 186 -13.48 5.11 1.06
CA ASP A 186 -13.08 4.13 2.07
C ASP A 186 -13.30 2.68 1.63
N THR A 187 -14.27 2.40 0.75
CA THR A 187 -14.70 1.05 0.36
C THR A 187 -14.29 0.65 -1.05
N ASP A 188 -14.32 1.59 -1.98
CA ASP A 188 -14.27 1.37 -3.42
C ASP A 188 -13.32 2.35 -4.10
N ILE A 189 -12.76 1.90 -5.22
CA ILE A 189 -12.05 2.73 -6.19
C ILE A 189 -12.87 2.73 -7.48
N LEU A 190 -13.16 3.93 -7.98
CA LEU A 190 -13.88 4.17 -9.22
C LEU A 190 -12.89 4.64 -10.28
N PHE A 191 -12.72 3.82 -11.32
CA PHE A 191 -11.96 4.16 -12.50
C PHE A 191 -12.95 4.54 -13.60
N THR A 192 -12.84 5.76 -14.12
CA THR A 192 -13.73 6.28 -15.15
C THR A 192 -12.92 6.60 -16.39
N ILE A 193 -13.33 6.05 -17.53
CA ILE A 193 -12.75 6.32 -18.85
C ILE A 193 -13.80 7.09 -19.64
N GLN A 194 -13.47 8.31 -20.06
CA GLN A 194 -14.34 9.10 -20.91
C GLN A 194 -13.96 8.87 -22.37
N VAL A 195 -14.95 8.65 -23.22
CA VAL A 195 -14.79 8.50 -24.68
C VAL A 195 -15.67 9.52 -25.41
N TYR A 196 -15.56 9.60 -26.73
CA TYR A 196 -16.29 10.59 -27.51
C TYR A 196 -17.78 10.25 -27.72
N ASP A 197 -18.14 8.97 -27.95
CA ASP A 197 -19.53 8.56 -28.10
C ASP A 197 -19.84 7.12 -27.61
N LEU A 198 -20.75 6.98 -26.64
CA LEU A 198 -21.26 5.66 -26.19
C LEU A 198 -22.68 5.35 -26.65
N SER A 199 -23.25 6.11 -27.61
CA SER A 199 -24.63 5.95 -28.07
C SER A 199 -24.98 4.51 -28.49
N SER A 200 -24.00 3.80 -29.08
CA SER A 200 -24.13 2.39 -29.50
C SER A 200 -24.44 1.42 -28.34
N PHE A 201 -24.01 1.74 -27.11
CA PHE A 201 -24.21 0.93 -25.91
C PHE A 201 -25.59 1.13 -25.24
N LYS A 202 -26.37 2.12 -25.67
CA LYS A 202 -27.70 2.41 -25.10
C LYS A 202 -28.70 1.26 -25.23
N SER A 203 -28.58 0.48 -26.31
CA SER A 203 -29.54 -0.58 -26.64
C SER A 203 -28.98 -2.00 -26.45
N ARG A 204 -27.67 -2.19 -26.64
CA ARG A 204 -26.99 -3.49 -26.55
C ARG A 204 -25.54 -3.29 -26.15
N ILE A 205 -25.04 -4.12 -25.23
CA ILE A 205 -23.61 -4.21 -24.93
C ILE A 205 -23.00 -5.07 -26.03
N LYS A 206 -22.28 -4.48 -26.98
CA LYS A 206 -21.60 -5.20 -28.09
C LYS A 206 -20.40 -4.36 -28.55
N PRO A 207 -19.31 -4.98 -29.03
CA PRO A 207 -18.21 -4.22 -29.60
C PRO A 207 -18.69 -3.31 -30.74
N PRO A 208 -18.25 -2.05 -30.79
CA PRO A 208 -18.71 -1.07 -31.78
C PRO A 208 -18.19 -1.40 -33.20
N LEU A 209 -17.12 -2.20 -33.29
CA LEU A 209 -16.54 -2.65 -34.54
C LEU A 209 -17.05 -4.05 -34.94
N PRO A 210 -17.41 -4.27 -36.21
CA PRO A 210 -17.90 -5.57 -36.67
C PRO A 210 -16.77 -6.61 -36.73
N PHE A 211 -17.09 -7.88 -36.47
CA PHE A 211 -16.17 -9.03 -36.52
C PHE A 211 -15.00 -8.96 -35.52
N ILE A 212 -15.17 -8.22 -34.43
CA ILE A 212 -14.28 -8.24 -33.27
C ILE A 212 -14.88 -9.14 -32.20
N ASN A 213 -14.02 -9.90 -31.52
CA ASN A 213 -14.47 -10.82 -30.49
C ASN A 213 -14.63 -10.09 -29.15
N ALA A 214 -13.61 -9.33 -28.74
CA ALA A 214 -13.61 -8.57 -27.50
C ALA A 214 -12.96 -7.20 -27.66
N VAL A 215 -13.40 -6.23 -26.86
CA VAL A 215 -12.82 -4.89 -26.72
C VAL A 215 -12.53 -4.63 -25.24
N GLU A 216 -11.43 -3.93 -24.98
CA GLU A 216 -11.06 -3.44 -23.66
C GLU A 216 -10.79 -1.94 -23.71
N TRP A 217 -11.36 -1.23 -22.73
CA TRP A 217 -10.92 0.11 -22.33
C TRP A 217 -10.15 -0.04 -21.04
N TYR A 218 -8.95 0.52 -20.96
CA TYR A 218 -8.08 0.30 -19.81
C TYR A 218 -7.42 1.58 -19.30
N ILE A 219 -7.12 1.57 -18.00
CA ILE A 219 -6.27 2.54 -17.32
C ILE A 219 -5.04 1.79 -16.81
N GLY A 220 -3.88 2.10 -17.34
CA GLY A 220 -2.59 1.61 -16.87
C GLY A 220 -2.02 2.51 -15.79
N PHE A 221 -1.43 1.93 -14.75
CA PHE A 221 -0.77 2.66 -13.66
C PHE A 221 0.31 1.82 -12.96
N ASN A 222 1.19 2.52 -12.23
CA ASN A 222 2.19 1.91 -11.36
C ASN A 222 1.88 2.29 -9.91
N ASN A 223 2.20 1.39 -8.97
CA ASN A 223 2.36 1.77 -7.58
C ASN A 223 3.80 2.31 -7.41
N LEU A 224 3.92 3.59 -7.10
CA LEU A 224 5.20 4.28 -6.88
C LEU A 224 5.81 3.96 -5.52
N ILE A 225 5.01 3.46 -4.58
CA ILE A 225 5.50 2.89 -3.32
C ILE A 225 6.03 1.48 -3.60
N MET A 226 7.36 1.37 -3.56
CA MET A 226 8.10 0.15 -3.90
C MET A 226 9.20 -0.08 -2.85
N PRO A 227 8.86 -0.70 -1.70
CA PRO A 227 9.85 -0.98 -0.66
C PRO A 227 10.94 -1.95 -1.14
N ILE A 228 10.62 -2.81 -2.11
CA ILE A 228 11.54 -3.77 -2.76
C ILE A 228 11.29 -3.75 -4.27
N SER A 229 12.34 -3.91 -5.07
CA SER A 229 12.28 -3.82 -6.54
C SER A 229 11.39 -4.87 -7.20
N ASP A 230 11.15 -6.01 -6.54
CA ASP A 230 10.27 -7.06 -7.05
C ASP A 230 8.77 -6.66 -7.01
N PHE A 231 8.42 -5.56 -6.32
CA PHE A 231 7.07 -4.97 -6.33
C PHE A 231 6.85 -3.93 -7.43
N ASN A 232 7.79 -3.76 -8.36
CA ASN A 232 7.60 -2.90 -9.53
C ASN A 232 6.69 -3.57 -10.56
N VAL A 233 5.42 -3.72 -10.19
CA VAL A 233 4.36 -4.30 -11.00
C VAL A 233 3.66 -3.18 -11.76
N ARG A 234 3.51 -3.35 -13.07
CA ARG A 234 2.65 -2.49 -13.88
C ARG A 234 1.25 -3.09 -13.92
N TYR A 235 0.27 -2.28 -13.56
CA TYR A 235 -1.14 -2.66 -13.53
C TYR A 235 -1.88 -2.03 -14.71
N GLU A 236 -2.86 -2.74 -15.27
CA GLU A 236 -3.87 -2.14 -16.14
C GLU A 236 -5.25 -2.66 -15.73
N ILE A 237 -6.09 -1.76 -15.23
CA ILE A 237 -7.49 -2.09 -14.97
C ILE A 237 -8.29 -1.89 -16.24
N ALA A 238 -9.05 -2.89 -16.66
CA ALA A 238 -9.73 -2.91 -17.94
C ALA A 238 -11.21 -3.25 -17.81
N ALA A 239 -12.07 -2.49 -18.48
CA ALA A 239 -13.44 -2.85 -18.78
C ALA A 239 -13.43 -3.68 -20.07
N ARG A 240 -13.71 -4.98 -19.98
CA ARG A 240 -13.76 -5.88 -21.12
C ARG A 240 -15.20 -6.16 -21.53
N VAL A 241 -15.52 -5.92 -22.79
CA VAL A 241 -16.75 -6.42 -23.42
C VAL A 241 -16.39 -7.64 -24.26
N GLU A 242 -16.88 -8.80 -23.85
CA GLU A 242 -16.59 -10.09 -24.49
C GLU A 242 -17.86 -10.94 -24.60
N PRO A 243 -17.87 -11.96 -25.48
CA PRO A 243 -19.02 -12.83 -25.63
C PRO A 243 -19.30 -13.59 -24.33
N LYS A 244 -20.58 -13.77 -23.99
CA LYS A 244 -20.97 -14.38 -22.71
C LYS A 244 -20.56 -15.85 -22.59
N TYR A 245 -20.54 -16.58 -23.71
CA TYR A 245 -20.30 -18.01 -23.73
C TYR A 245 -19.17 -18.39 -24.69
N PRO A 246 -18.30 -19.35 -24.31
CA PRO A 246 -17.36 -19.96 -25.23
C PRO A 246 -18.11 -20.80 -26.28
N LEU A 247 -17.49 -20.96 -27.45
CA LEU A 247 -17.98 -21.87 -28.49
C LEU A 247 -17.55 -23.32 -28.24
N TRP A 248 -16.39 -23.49 -27.63
CA TRP A 248 -15.81 -24.80 -27.38
C TRP A 248 -14.86 -24.75 -26.19
N GLU A 249 -14.95 -25.73 -25.28
CA GLU A 249 -13.99 -25.90 -24.19
C GLU A 249 -13.17 -27.18 -24.39
N ILE A 250 -11.87 -27.03 -24.60
CA ILE A 250 -10.93 -28.15 -24.74
C ILE A 250 -10.66 -28.72 -23.35
N GLY A 251 -10.80 -30.04 -23.20
CA GLY A 251 -10.67 -30.74 -21.90
C GLY A 251 -12.00 -31.15 -21.29
N LYS A 252 -13.13 -30.57 -21.74
CA LYS A 252 -14.47 -31.14 -21.53
C LYS A 252 -14.75 -32.27 -22.52
N LYS A 253 -15.65 -33.19 -22.15
CA LYS A 253 -16.14 -34.24 -23.06
C LYS A 253 -16.82 -33.59 -24.27
N THR A 254 -16.73 -34.22 -25.45
CA THR A 254 -17.25 -33.68 -26.72
C THR A 254 -18.77 -33.49 -26.76
N ILE A 255 -19.52 -34.41 -26.15
CA ILE A 255 -21.00 -34.37 -26.12
C ILE A 255 -21.53 -33.11 -25.41
N PRO A 256 -21.04 -32.74 -24.20
CA PRO A 256 -21.38 -31.48 -23.54
C PRO A 256 -21.18 -30.22 -24.42
N ASN A 257 -20.05 -30.10 -25.12
CA ASN A 257 -19.77 -28.93 -25.97
C ASN A 257 -20.73 -28.81 -27.15
N LEU A 258 -21.09 -29.94 -27.77
CA LEU A 258 -22.07 -29.96 -28.86
C LEU A 258 -23.47 -29.58 -28.38
N LYS A 259 -23.86 -30.07 -27.19
CA LYS A 259 -25.14 -29.72 -26.58
C LYS A 259 -25.22 -28.23 -26.24
N SER A 260 -24.19 -27.66 -25.62
CA SER A 260 -24.16 -26.23 -25.29
C SER A 260 -24.23 -25.36 -26.55
N LEU A 261 -23.52 -25.74 -27.61
CA LEU A 261 -23.58 -25.03 -28.89
C LEU A 261 -24.98 -25.09 -29.51
N TYR A 262 -25.63 -26.26 -29.52
CA TYR A 262 -27.00 -26.42 -30.02
C TYR A 262 -27.99 -25.55 -29.24
N ASP A 263 -27.89 -25.56 -27.90
CA ASP A 263 -28.76 -24.77 -27.03
C ASP A 263 -28.59 -23.27 -27.28
N LEU A 264 -27.34 -22.78 -27.46
CA LEU A 264 -27.03 -21.38 -27.79
C LEU A 264 -27.53 -20.94 -29.18
N ILE A 265 -27.51 -21.84 -30.16
CA ILE A 265 -28.09 -21.59 -31.49
C ILE A 265 -29.61 -21.49 -31.37
N ARG A 266 -30.24 -22.41 -30.63
CA ARG A 266 -31.70 -22.44 -30.43
C ARG A 266 -32.19 -21.18 -29.69
N SER A 267 -31.45 -20.69 -28.70
CA SER A 267 -31.79 -19.49 -27.93
C SER A 267 -31.45 -18.17 -28.64
N ARG A 268 -30.77 -18.22 -29.81
CA ARG A 268 -30.22 -17.05 -30.52
C ARG A 268 -29.19 -16.24 -29.71
N GLU A 269 -28.63 -16.80 -28.65
CA GLU A 269 -27.63 -16.13 -27.80
C GLU A 269 -26.20 -16.26 -28.35
N LEU A 270 -25.98 -17.07 -29.38
CA LEU A 270 -24.64 -17.39 -29.89
C LEU A 270 -23.84 -16.15 -30.33
N PHE A 271 -24.44 -15.20 -31.05
CA PHE A 271 -23.71 -14.06 -31.65
C PHE A 271 -24.05 -12.69 -31.08
N ASP A 272 -25.14 -12.59 -30.32
CA ASP A 272 -25.63 -11.30 -29.79
C ASP A 272 -25.62 -11.23 -28.26
N SER A 273 -25.11 -12.27 -27.56
CA SER A 273 -24.92 -12.24 -26.11
C SER A 273 -23.49 -11.87 -25.74
N TYR A 274 -23.34 -10.72 -25.08
CA TYR A 274 -22.08 -10.22 -24.54
C TYR A 274 -22.24 -9.89 -23.07
N LYS A 275 -21.13 -9.92 -22.35
CA LYS A 275 -21.01 -9.46 -20.97
C LYS A 275 -19.93 -8.37 -20.91
N ALA A 276 -20.11 -7.46 -19.95
CA ALA A 276 -19.06 -6.53 -19.55
C ALA A 276 -18.49 -7.02 -18.21
N SER A 277 -17.17 -7.09 -18.12
CA SER A 277 -16.48 -7.59 -16.93
C SER A 277 -15.19 -6.82 -16.72
N ALA A 278 -14.76 -6.67 -15.46
CA ALA A 278 -13.54 -5.97 -15.14
C ALA A 278 -12.38 -6.95 -14.97
N TYR A 279 -11.21 -6.56 -15.47
CA TYR A 279 -9.98 -7.34 -15.37
C TYR A 279 -8.85 -6.46 -14.88
N LEU A 280 -7.96 -7.02 -14.06
CA LEU A 280 -6.70 -6.40 -13.67
C LEU A 280 -5.56 -7.14 -14.35
N TRP A 281 -4.94 -6.50 -15.32
CA TRP A 281 -3.73 -7.00 -15.95
C TRP A 281 -2.54 -6.64 -15.07
N MET A 282 -1.72 -7.64 -14.75
CA MET A 282 -0.49 -7.47 -13.97
C MET A 282 0.71 -7.85 -14.83
N GLU A 283 1.71 -6.99 -14.90
CA GLU A 283 2.98 -7.25 -15.55
C GLU A 283 4.08 -7.18 -14.50
N LEU A 284 4.64 -8.34 -14.17
CA LEU A 284 5.65 -8.50 -13.13
C LEU A 284 7.03 -8.02 -13.63
N PRO A 285 7.87 -7.46 -12.73
CA PRO A 285 9.20 -7.02 -13.13
C PRO A 285 10.02 -8.21 -13.62
N LYS A 286 10.83 -7.98 -14.67
CA LYS A 286 11.68 -8.99 -15.35
C LYS A 286 10.90 -10.07 -16.11
N GLN A 287 9.57 -9.96 -16.20
CA GLN A 287 8.73 -10.84 -17.02
C GLN A 287 8.11 -10.02 -18.16
N ASN A 288 8.17 -10.54 -19.39
CA ASN A 288 7.53 -9.89 -20.55
C ASN A 288 6.08 -10.36 -20.75
N ILE A 289 5.44 -10.83 -19.69
CA ILE A 289 4.12 -11.48 -19.75
C ILE A 289 3.22 -10.78 -18.76
N SER A 290 2.01 -10.50 -19.24
CA SER A 290 0.95 -9.95 -18.42
C SER A 290 -0.21 -10.93 -18.36
N TYR A 291 -0.77 -11.08 -17.17
CA TYR A 291 -1.88 -11.99 -16.89
C TYR A 291 -3.11 -11.18 -16.49
N PRO A 292 -4.28 -11.44 -17.08
CA PRO A 292 -5.53 -10.82 -16.65
C PRO A 292 -6.09 -11.57 -15.44
N MET A 293 -6.28 -10.85 -14.34
CA MET A 293 -6.99 -11.34 -13.17
C MET A 293 -8.45 -10.85 -13.25
N PRO A 294 -9.44 -11.74 -13.32
CA PRO A 294 -10.85 -11.33 -13.28
C PRO A 294 -11.16 -10.69 -11.93
N LEU A 295 -11.81 -9.53 -11.95
CA LEU A 295 -12.30 -8.86 -10.74
C LEU A 295 -13.77 -9.23 -10.56
N HIS A 296 -14.04 -10.14 -9.62
CA HIS A 296 -15.35 -10.74 -9.41
C HIS A 296 -16.33 -9.81 -8.70
N ASN A 297 -15.83 -8.93 -7.82
CA ASN A 297 -16.68 -7.99 -7.08
C ASN A 297 -16.74 -6.60 -7.75
N ALA A 298 -16.07 -6.44 -8.88
CA ALA A 298 -16.09 -5.21 -9.65
C ALA A 298 -17.36 -5.10 -10.51
N ASN A 299 -17.86 -3.88 -10.67
CA ASN A 299 -18.99 -3.56 -11.53
C ASN A 299 -18.56 -2.64 -12.67
N VAL A 300 -18.97 -2.97 -13.90
CA VAL A 300 -18.71 -2.17 -15.10
C VAL A 300 -20.02 -1.55 -15.59
N THR A 301 -20.06 -0.23 -15.68
CA THR A 301 -21.24 0.52 -16.16
C THR A 301 -20.87 1.44 -17.31
N PHE A 302 -21.75 1.50 -18.31
CA PHE A 302 -21.63 2.41 -19.46
C PHE A 302 -22.68 3.50 -19.32
N ASP A 303 -22.24 4.74 -19.13
CA ASP A 303 -23.12 5.91 -19.07
C ASP A 303 -23.08 6.67 -20.39
N THR A 304 -24.16 6.52 -21.17
CA THR A 304 -24.32 7.19 -22.47
C THR A 304 -24.64 8.68 -22.36
N SER A 305 -24.96 9.20 -21.17
CA SER A 305 -25.24 10.62 -20.98
C SER A 305 -23.96 11.45 -20.82
N THR A 306 -22.95 10.85 -20.21
CA THR A 306 -21.63 11.46 -19.96
C THR A 306 -20.53 10.90 -20.87
N ASN A 307 -20.88 9.91 -21.72
CA ASN A 307 -19.96 9.12 -22.52
C ASN A 307 -18.80 8.56 -21.68
N SER A 308 -19.15 7.98 -20.53
CA SER A 308 -18.18 7.44 -19.59
C SER A 308 -18.38 5.96 -19.31
N ILE A 309 -17.26 5.26 -19.15
CA ILE A 309 -17.18 3.85 -18.78
C ILE A 309 -16.60 3.81 -17.38
N SER A 310 -17.38 3.32 -16.43
CA SER A 310 -16.97 3.27 -15.03
C SER A 310 -16.73 1.84 -14.58
N ILE A 311 -15.59 1.62 -13.93
CA ILE A 311 -15.18 0.37 -13.31
C ILE A 311 -15.12 0.66 -11.81
N LYS A 312 -16.13 0.19 -11.08
CA LYS A 312 -16.17 0.29 -9.61
C LYS A 312 -15.60 -0.98 -9.02
N VAL A 313 -14.50 -0.89 -8.27
CA VAL A 313 -13.81 -2.04 -7.67
C VAL A 313 -13.68 -1.86 -6.16
N PRO A 314 -14.06 -2.87 -5.35
CA PRO A 314 -13.80 -2.84 -3.92
C PRO A 314 -12.30 -2.79 -3.60
N ARG A 315 -11.90 -1.99 -2.62
CA ARG A 315 -10.51 -1.85 -2.20
C ARG A 315 -9.90 -3.16 -1.70
N GLU A 316 -10.70 -3.96 -0.98
CA GLU A 316 -10.27 -5.27 -0.49
C GLU A 316 -9.81 -6.18 -1.64
N GLU A 317 -10.52 -6.15 -2.78
CA GLU A 317 -10.20 -6.98 -3.95
C GLU A 317 -8.88 -6.53 -4.61
N LEU A 318 -8.68 -5.24 -4.82
CA LEU A 318 -7.42 -4.70 -5.33
C LEU A 318 -6.24 -4.92 -4.36
N GLY A 319 -6.53 -4.89 -3.06
CA GLY A 319 -5.57 -5.19 -2.00
C GLY A 319 -4.96 -6.59 -2.13
N ARG A 320 -5.75 -7.59 -2.55
CA ARG A 320 -5.25 -8.96 -2.79
C ARG A 320 -4.19 -9.05 -3.89
N PHE A 321 -4.16 -8.05 -4.78
CA PHE A 321 -3.19 -7.95 -5.87
C PHE A 321 -2.04 -6.97 -5.56
N GLY A 322 -1.93 -6.48 -4.32
CA GLY A 322 -0.82 -5.62 -3.87
C GLY A 322 -1.07 -4.12 -4.00
N ILE A 323 -2.29 -3.69 -4.34
CA ILE A 323 -2.64 -2.26 -4.39
C ILE A 323 -3.32 -1.86 -3.07
N ALA A 324 -2.58 -1.18 -2.20
CA ALA A 324 -3.02 -0.79 -0.86
C ALA A 324 -3.65 -1.96 -0.06
N PRO A 325 -2.92 -3.07 0.15
CA PRO A 325 -3.45 -4.26 0.81
C PRO A 325 -3.95 -3.94 2.22
N GLN A 326 -5.07 -4.57 2.58
CA GLN A 326 -5.73 -4.46 3.88
C GLN A 326 -5.61 -5.81 4.60
N PHE A 327 -5.18 -5.77 5.85
CA PHE A 327 -4.98 -6.90 6.76
C PHE A 327 -5.72 -6.59 8.06
N ASP A 328 -6.96 -7.05 8.21
CA ASP A 328 -7.83 -6.84 9.38
C ASP A 328 -7.78 -5.41 9.95
N SER A 329 -6.87 -5.13 10.89
CA SER A 329 -6.68 -3.83 11.55
C SER A 329 -5.65 -2.89 10.90
N PHE A 330 -4.96 -3.32 9.85
CA PHE A 330 -3.84 -2.60 9.24
C PHE A 330 -4.00 -2.50 7.72
N ALA A 331 -3.54 -1.40 7.13
CA ALA A 331 -3.55 -1.22 5.68
C ALA A 331 -2.25 -0.57 5.23
N LEU A 332 -1.67 -1.07 4.13
CA LEU A 332 -0.50 -0.43 3.54
C LEU A 332 -0.91 0.71 2.60
N PRO A 333 -0.13 1.80 2.53
CA PRO A 333 -0.36 2.87 1.57
C PRO A 333 -0.08 2.40 0.14
N ALA A 334 -0.68 3.09 -0.83
CA ALA A 334 -0.28 2.98 -2.23
C ALA A 334 -0.28 4.35 -2.89
N LYS A 335 0.68 4.60 -3.77
CA LYS A 335 0.81 5.86 -4.51
C LYS A 335 0.70 5.54 -5.99
N LEU A 336 -0.49 5.70 -6.56
CA LEU A 336 -0.72 5.39 -7.96
C LEU A 336 -0.21 6.55 -8.83
N GLY A 337 0.51 6.24 -9.89
CA GLY A 337 1.04 7.22 -10.83
C GLY A 337 1.45 6.59 -12.15
N ASN A 338 2.11 7.38 -12.99
CA ASN A 338 2.45 7.00 -14.37
C ASN A 338 1.22 6.49 -15.15
N PHE A 339 0.14 7.24 -15.05
CA PHE A 339 -1.13 6.85 -15.65
C PHE A 339 -1.05 6.85 -17.17
N THR A 340 -1.72 5.86 -17.77
CA THR A 340 -1.98 5.75 -19.20
C THR A 340 -3.43 5.35 -19.37
N VAL A 341 -4.08 5.80 -20.44
CA VAL A 341 -5.43 5.38 -20.78
C VAL A 341 -5.46 5.00 -22.25
N GLY A 342 -6.26 3.98 -22.59
CA GLY A 342 -6.33 3.54 -23.97
C GLY A 342 -7.37 2.46 -24.20
N THR A 343 -7.45 2.05 -25.45
CA THR A 343 -8.35 1.00 -25.93
C THR A 343 -7.62 -0.02 -26.77
N ARG A 344 -8.11 -1.25 -26.71
CA ARG A 344 -7.58 -2.36 -27.49
C ARG A 344 -8.65 -3.36 -27.83
N TYR A 345 -8.39 -4.15 -28.86
CA TYR A 345 -9.30 -5.21 -29.29
C TYR A 345 -8.59 -6.53 -29.53
N TYR A 346 -9.34 -7.59 -29.32
CA TYR A 346 -8.93 -8.93 -29.68
C TYR A 346 -9.67 -9.38 -30.95
N ALA A 347 -8.89 -9.71 -31.98
CA ALA A 347 -9.36 -10.32 -33.20
C ALA A 347 -8.49 -11.53 -33.56
N THR A 348 -9.07 -12.51 -34.22
CA THR A 348 -8.39 -13.78 -34.50
C THR A 348 -7.31 -13.58 -35.56
N PRO A 349 -6.09 -14.12 -35.36
CA PRO A 349 -4.99 -13.93 -36.30
C PRO A 349 -5.27 -14.56 -37.67
N ILE A 350 -6.05 -15.63 -37.71
CA ILE A 350 -6.45 -16.32 -38.94
C ILE A 350 -7.89 -15.93 -39.29
N LEU A 351 -8.09 -15.39 -40.49
CA LEU A 351 -9.37 -15.01 -41.11
C LEU A 351 -10.24 -13.97 -40.35
N LYS A 352 -9.80 -13.43 -39.20
CA LYS A 352 -10.56 -12.46 -38.36
C LYS A 352 -12.04 -12.88 -38.18
N LEU A 353 -12.23 -14.15 -37.85
CA LEU A 353 -13.53 -14.80 -37.75
C LEU A 353 -14.03 -14.76 -36.29
N PRO A 354 -15.33 -14.50 -36.04
CA PRO A 354 -15.92 -14.48 -34.68
C PRO A 354 -15.91 -15.83 -33.92
N TRP A 355 -15.22 -16.84 -34.45
CA TRP A 355 -15.32 -18.26 -34.10
C TRP A 355 -14.23 -18.72 -33.11
N ASN A 356 -13.21 -17.91 -32.85
CA ASN A 356 -12.14 -18.25 -31.89
C ASN A 356 -12.55 -17.88 -30.46
N ARG A 357 -13.62 -18.52 -29.97
CA ARG A 357 -14.08 -18.48 -28.57
C ARG A 357 -13.79 -19.83 -27.93
N ILE A 358 -12.53 -20.25 -28.04
CA ILE A 358 -12.07 -21.54 -27.54
C ILE A 358 -11.40 -21.29 -26.20
N GLU A 359 -11.90 -21.97 -25.19
CA GLU A 359 -11.31 -22.02 -23.86
C GLU A 359 -10.67 -23.39 -23.64
N VAL A 360 -9.64 -23.44 -22.82
CA VAL A 360 -8.96 -24.69 -22.45
C VAL A 360 -9.09 -24.85 -20.95
N ASN A 361 -9.60 -25.99 -20.51
CA ASN A 361 -9.67 -26.31 -19.10
C ASN A 361 -8.26 -26.42 -18.50
N THR A 362 -7.99 -25.69 -17.43
CA THR A 362 -6.63 -25.58 -16.85
C THR A 362 -6.13 -26.91 -16.31
N SER A 363 -7.00 -27.74 -15.71
CA SER A 363 -6.62 -29.08 -15.24
C SER A 363 -6.21 -30.01 -16.40
N PHE A 364 -6.89 -29.90 -17.54
CA PHE A 364 -6.53 -30.62 -18.75
C PHE A 364 -5.22 -30.11 -19.34
N LEU A 365 -5.02 -28.79 -19.35
CA LEU A 365 -3.81 -28.14 -19.84
C LEU A 365 -2.59 -28.57 -19.01
N ILE A 366 -2.66 -28.49 -17.68
CA ILE A 366 -1.58 -28.90 -16.76
C ILE A 366 -1.23 -30.37 -16.97
N LYS A 367 -2.22 -31.27 -16.95
CA LYS A 367 -2.02 -32.71 -17.17
C LYS A 367 -1.36 -33.00 -18.53
N THR A 368 -1.73 -32.22 -19.55
CA THR A 368 -1.14 -32.35 -20.89
C THR A 368 0.31 -31.89 -20.91
N ILE A 369 0.63 -30.76 -20.24
CA ILE A 369 2.00 -30.27 -20.08
C ILE A 369 2.87 -31.28 -19.33
N GLU A 370 2.41 -31.78 -18.18
CA GLU A 370 3.11 -32.80 -17.39
C GLU A 370 3.39 -34.06 -18.22
N SER A 371 2.40 -34.52 -18.99
CA SER A 371 2.58 -35.66 -19.90
C SER A 371 3.57 -35.39 -21.04
N MET A 372 3.76 -34.14 -21.47
CA MET A 372 4.71 -33.76 -22.51
C MET A 372 6.12 -33.58 -21.94
N GLN A 373 6.26 -32.99 -20.75
CA GLN A 373 7.54 -32.84 -20.04
C GLN A 373 8.16 -34.20 -19.69
N ASN A 374 7.33 -35.17 -19.30
CA ASN A 374 7.79 -36.54 -19.00
C ASN A 374 8.25 -37.34 -20.24
N LYS A 375 8.22 -36.74 -21.45
CA LYS A 375 8.68 -37.37 -22.70
C LYS A 375 9.87 -36.59 -23.29
N THR A 376 11.04 -37.21 -23.36
CA THR A 376 12.34 -36.61 -23.75
C THR A 376 12.35 -35.85 -25.07
N ILE A 377 11.64 -36.34 -26.10
CA ILE A 377 11.58 -35.68 -27.42
C ILE A 377 10.56 -34.53 -27.42
N MET A 378 9.44 -34.71 -26.73
CA MET A 378 8.35 -33.74 -26.68
C MET A 378 8.70 -32.54 -25.80
N SER A 379 9.55 -32.70 -24.78
CA SER A 379 10.08 -31.59 -23.98
C SER A 379 10.73 -30.54 -24.88
N LYS A 380 11.62 -30.93 -25.80
CA LYS A 380 12.31 -29.96 -26.69
C LYS A 380 11.38 -29.22 -27.63
N VAL A 381 10.35 -29.91 -28.15
CA VAL A 381 9.33 -29.30 -29.02
C VAL A 381 8.42 -28.37 -28.22
N PHE A 382 8.06 -28.77 -27.01
CA PHE A 382 7.30 -27.97 -26.06
C PHE A 382 8.06 -26.71 -25.67
N ASP A 383 9.34 -26.81 -25.29
CA ASP A 383 10.19 -25.68 -24.95
C ASP A 383 10.33 -24.71 -26.13
N TYR A 384 10.50 -25.23 -27.35
CA TYR A 384 10.51 -24.42 -28.56
C TYR A 384 9.17 -23.69 -28.79
N LEU A 385 8.03 -24.40 -28.68
CA LEU A 385 6.70 -23.82 -28.89
C LEU A 385 6.36 -22.78 -27.82
N ILE A 386 6.65 -23.06 -26.55
CA ILE A 386 6.44 -22.13 -25.43
C ILE A 386 7.29 -20.88 -25.62
N LYS A 387 8.57 -21.03 -25.96
CA LYS A 387 9.47 -19.90 -26.22
C LYS A 387 9.04 -19.05 -27.42
N HIS A 388 8.51 -19.67 -28.47
CA HIS A 388 8.13 -18.96 -29.69
C HIS A 388 6.71 -18.37 -29.66
N PHE A 389 5.74 -19.06 -29.04
CA PHE A 389 4.34 -18.63 -29.02
C PHE A 389 3.95 -17.85 -27.76
N LEU A 390 4.56 -18.15 -26.61
CA LEU A 390 4.25 -17.51 -25.34
C LEU A 390 5.41 -16.63 -24.82
N HIS A 391 6.60 -16.67 -25.45
CA HIS A 391 7.80 -15.98 -25.00
C HIS A 391 8.19 -16.29 -23.53
N ILE A 392 7.81 -17.47 -23.01
CA ILE A 392 8.15 -17.94 -21.66
C ILE A 392 9.49 -18.70 -21.70
N ASN A 393 10.36 -18.48 -20.72
CA ASN A 393 11.55 -19.29 -20.47
C ASN A 393 11.34 -20.09 -19.16
N PHE A 394 11.12 -21.40 -19.25
CA PHE A 394 10.66 -22.21 -18.11
C PHE A 394 11.79 -22.61 -17.13
N GLU A 395 13.06 -22.48 -17.53
CA GLU A 395 14.23 -22.85 -16.71
C GLU A 395 14.38 -22.01 -15.42
N SER A 396 13.70 -20.86 -15.32
CA SER A 396 13.77 -19.98 -14.14
C SER A 396 12.51 -20.01 -13.26
N TYR A 397 11.56 -20.90 -13.56
CA TYR A 397 10.28 -20.96 -12.85
C TYR A 397 10.36 -21.98 -11.71
N GLU A 398 11.09 -21.65 -10.64
CA GLU A 398 10.80 -22.25 -9.34
C GLU A 398 9.48 -21.65 -8.87
N MET A 399 8.36 -22.33 -9.14
CA MET A 399 7.10 -21.99 -8.49
C MET A 399 7.33 -22.10 -6.98
N PRO A 400 7.23 -21.00 -6.21
CA PRO A 400 7.29 -21.11 -4.77
C PRO A 400 6.11 -21.98 -4.36
N SER A 401 6.40 -23.14 -3.77
CA SER A 401 5.41 -24.16 -3.37
C SER A 401 4.32 -23.63 -2.42
N ASN A 402 4.47 -22.40 -1.90
CA ASN A 402 3.56 -21.75 -0.97
C ASN A 402 2.82 -20.51 -1.55
N PHE A 403 2.99 -20.16 -2.83
CA PHE A 403 2.20 -19.09 -3.46
C PHE A 403 1.02 -19.70 -4.23
N SER A 404 -0.09 -19.92 -3.53
CA SER A 404 -1.35 -20.35 -4.15
C SER A 404 -2.04 -19.16 -4.82
N ILE A 405 -1.50 -18.68 -5.95
CA ILE A 405 -2.32 -17.86 -6.86
C ILE A 405 -3.35 -18.84 -7.45
N PRO A 406 -4.65 -18.70 -7.17
CA PRO A 406 -5.65 -19.58 -7.76
C PRO A 406 -5.58 -19.40 -9.28
N LEU A 407 -5.09 -20.43 -9.97
CA LEU A 407 -5.16 -20.45 -11.44
C LEU A 407 -6.63 -20.49 -11.85
N PRO A 408 -7.03 -19.77 -12.90
CA PRO A 408 -8.41 -19.81 -13.38
C PRO A 408 -8.77 -21.23 -13.84
N ASP A 409 -10.03 -21.62 -13.75
CA ASP A 409 -10.51 -22.94 -14.19
C ASP A 409 -10.31 -23.18 -15.69
N THR A 410 -10.32 -22.10 -16.48
CA THR A 410 -10.16 -22.09 -17.93
C THR A 410 -9.23 -20.97 -18.37
N VAL A 411 -8.44 -21.22 -19.42
CA VAL A 411 -7.58 -20.22 -20.07
C VAL A 411 -7.99 -20.07 -21.53
N SER A 412 -8.01 -18.83 -22.02
CA SER A 412 -8.34 -18.49 -23.40
C SER A 412 -7.17 -17.80 -24.10
N MET A 413 -7.22 -17.74 -25.43
CA MET A 413 -6.27 -16.92 -26.21
C MET A 413 -6.45 -15.41 -26.00
N MET A 414 -7.58 -14.99 -25.40
CA MET A 414 -7.79 -13.59 -24.99
C MET A 414 -7.01 -13.26 -23.73
N ASP A 415 -6.54 -14.25 -22.97
CA ASP A 415 -5.77 -14.02 -21.75
C ASP A 415 -4.28 -13.77 -22.02
N ILE A 416 -3.89 -13.70 -23.30
CA ILE A 416 -2.54 -13.38 -23.75
C ILE A 416 -2.52 -11.94 -24.27
N LYS A 417 -1.98 -11.01 -23.48
CA LYS A 417 -1.89 -9.57 -23.82
C LYS A 417 -1.27 -9.31 -25.21
N ALA A 418 -0.23 -10.06 -25.58
CA ALA A 418 0.46 -9.93 -26.87
C ALA A 418 -0.42 -10.22 -28.11
N ARG A 419 -1.64 -10.76 -27.93
CA ARG A 419 -2.59 -11.02 -29.01
C ARG A 419 -3.61 -9.89 -29.21
N TRP A 420 -3.62 -8.91 -28.31
CA TRP A 420 -4.47 -7.72 -28.43
C TRP A 420 -3.80 -6.69 -29.32
N ASN A 421 -4.61 -6.00 -30.12
CA ASN A 421 -4.16 -4.88 -30.94
C ASN A 421 -4.61 -3.59 -30.27
N GLY A 422 -3.67 -2.69 -29.99
CA GLY A 422 -3.98 -1.33 -29.56
C GLY A 422 -4.73 -0.57 -30.66
N ILE A 423 -5.72 0.21 -30.27
CA ILE A 423 -6.47 1.11 -31.16
C ILE A 423 -5.96 2.51 -30.88
N ASP A 424 -6.24 2.97 -29.67
CA ASP A 424 -5.90 4.29 -29.20
C ASP A 424 -5.19 4.18 -27.84
N ILE A 425 -4.18 5.02 -27.64
CA ILE A 425 -3.42 5.16 -26.41
C ILE A 425 -3.05 6.62 -26.27
N SER A 426 -3.39 7.20 -25.12
CA SER A 426 -3.08 8.59 -24.83
C SER A 426 -1.59 8.89 -24.99
N ASN A 427 -1.26 9.86 -25.84
CA ASN A 427 0.13 10.27 -26.10
C ASN A 427 0.70 11.17 -24.99
N GLU A 428 -0.15 11.87 -24.24
CA GLU A 428 0.27 12.73 -23.13
C GLU A 428 0.68 11.90 -21.91
N LYS A 429 1.83 12.24 -21.32
CA LYS A 429 2.27 11.64 -20.05
C LYS A 429 1.60 12.35 -18.89
N SER A 430 0.92 11.57 -18.06
CA SER A 430 0.37 12.05 -16.80
C SER A 430 1.49 12.46 -15.82
N SER A 431 1.34 13.64 -15.21
CA SER A 431 2.16 14.08 -14.07
C SER A 431 1.44 13.90 -12.72
N SER A 432 0.20 13.43 -12.75
CA SER A 432 -0.64 13.35 -11.56
C SER A 432 -0.37 12.05 -10.79
N THR A 433 -0.54 12.12 -9.48
CA THR A 433 -0.42 10.97 -8.58
C THR A 433 -1.63 10.93 -7.66
N LEU A 434 -2.00 9.72 -7.23
CA LEU A 434 -3.10 9.47 -6.30
C LEU A 434 -2.58 8.65 -5.13
N PHE A 435 -2.55 9.25 -3.95
CA PHE A 435 -2.16 8.57 -2.72
C PHE A 435 -3.38 7.95 -2.03
N ILE A 436 -3.43 6.62 -2.00
CA ILE A 436 -4.41 5.84 -1.25
C ILE A 436 -3.92 5.75 0.20
N ARG A 437 -4.48 6.61 1.03
CA ARG A 437 -4.09 6.79 2.43
C ARG A 437 -4.69 5.69 3.34
N PRO A 438 -3.89 5.04 4.20
CA PRO A 438 -4.40 4.21 5.29
C PRO A 438 -5.07 5.02 6.39
N PHE A 439 -6.04 4.44 7.09
CA PHE A 439 -6.80 5.14 8.14
C PHE A 439 -5.91 5.73 9.26
N PHE A 440 -4.92 4.97 9.73
CA PHE A 440 -4.04 5.40 10.84
C PHE A 440 -3.15 6.60 10.48
N PHE A 441 -2.96 6.94 9.21
CA PHE A 441 -2.20 8.14 8.85
C PHE A 441 -2.87 9.41 9.38
N LYS A 442 -4.20 9.41 9.55
CA LYS A 442 -4.93 10.53 10.17
C LYS A 442 -4.49 10.71 11.62
N ASP A 443 -4.36 9.62 12.36
CA ASP A 443 -3.91 9.61 13.74
C ASP A 443 -2.42 9.99 13.84
N LEU A 444 -1.58 9.51 12.92
CA LEU A 444 -0.18 9.95 12.80
C LEU A 444 -0.08 11.46 12.58
N LYS A 445 -0.89 12.03 11.69
CA LYS A 445 -0.93 13.49 11.47
C LYS A 445 -1.29 14.22 12.75
N THR A 446 -2.35 13.81 13.45
CA THR A 446 -2.75 14.43 14.72
C THR A 446 -1.66 14.32 15.77
N ASN A 447 -1.01 13.16 15.89
CA ASN A 447 0.09 12.95 16.82
C ASN A 447 1.27 13.87 16.48
N ILE A 448 1.75 13.89 15.23
CA ILE A 448 2.86 14.76 14.80
C ILE A 448 2.53 16.24 15.09
N LEU A 449 1.32 16.69 14.79
CA LEU A 449 0.89 18.06 15.10
C LEU A 449 0.91 18.37 16.60
N GLY A 450 0.68 17.37 17.47
CA GLY A 450 0.79 17.51 18.91
C GLY A 450 2.23 17.70 19.41
N PHE A 451 3.23 17.21 18.67
CA PHE A 451 4.64 17.42 19.00
C PHE A 451 5.17 18.78 18.52
N LEU A 452 4.54 19.35 17.49
CA LEU A 452 4.97 20.59 16.86
C LEU A 452 4.48 21.84 17.59
N SER A 453 5.28 22.89 17.51
CA SER A 453 4.92 24.23 17.95
C SER A 453 3.76 24.81 17.12
N LYS A 454 3.01 25.73 17.75
CA LYS A 454 1.74 26.28 17.21
C LYS A 454 1.91 27.10 15.93
N ASP A 455 3.12 27.59 15.66
CA ASP A 455 3.46 28.35 14.46
C ASP A 455 3.37 27.51 13.17
N TYR A 456 3.37 26.17 13.26
CA TYR A 456 3.04 25.28 12.14
C TYR A 456 1.73 25.68 11.44
N ASN A 457 0.70 26.09 12.20
CA ASN A 457 -0.58 26.47 11.62
C ASN A 457 -0.52 27.77 10.80
N THR A 458 0.45 28.63 11.08
CA THR A 458 0.58 29.95 10.44
C THR A 458 1.47 29.90 9.19
N ASN A 459 2.62 29.23 9.27
CA ASN A 459 3.65 29.28 8.22
C ASN A 459 4.13 27.90 7.73
N LYS A 460 3.60 26.80 8.27
CA LYS A 460 4.02 25.41 8.00
C LYS A 460 5.51 25.14 8.29
N LYS A 461 6.17 26.01 9.04
CA LYS A 461 7.60 26.00 9.37
C LYS A 461 7.79 26.13 10.89
N PRO A 462 7.50 25.06 11.65
CA PRO A 462 7.55 25.07 13.10
C PRO A 462 8.95 25.37 13.64
N GLY A 463 9.00 26.26 14.63
CA GLY A 463 10.22 26.69 15.31
C GLY A 463 10.73 25.70 16.35
N ALA A 464 9.84 24.87 16.89
CA ALA A 464 10.14 23.96 17.99
C ALA A 464 9.35 22.64 17.93
N THR A 465 9.89 21.62 18.61
CA THR A 465 9.27 20.30 18.84
C THR A 465 9.58 19.81 20.25
N ILE A 466 8.92 18.73 20.68
CA ILE A 466 9.22 18.05 21.94
C ILE A 466 9.84 16.65 21.72
N ILE A 467 10.58 16.15 22.70
CA ILE A 467 10.86 14.71 22.90
C ILE A 467 10.28 14.33 24.26
N ILE A 468 9.55 13.22 24.31
CA ILE A 468 9.01 12.65 25.54
C ILE A 468 9.94 11.53 25.99
N ILE A 469 10.39 11.54 27.23
CA ILE A 469 11.26 10.52 27.83
C ILE A 469 10.47 9.82 28.94
N GLN A 470 10.55 8.50 28.97
CA GLN A 470 9.93 7.61 29.96
C GLN A 470 10.95 6.75 30.69
#